data_AF-A0A1G9J710-F1
#
_entry.id   AF-A0A1G9J710-F1
#
_cell.length_a   1.000
_cell.length_b   1.000
_cell.length_c   1.000
_cell.angle_alpha   90.00
_cell.angle_beta   90.00
_cell.angle_gamma   90.00
#
_symmetry.space_group_name_H-M   'P 1'
#
loop_
_entity.id
_entity.type
_entity.pdbx_description
1 polymer ?
#
loop_
_entity_poly.entity_id
_entity_poly.type
_entity_poly.pdbx_seq_one_letter_code
_entity_poly.pdbx_strand_id
1 'polypeptide(L)'
;MKFISLRMKISVILGALLGLICILGAGFRFGFLGNSLHFLALWYNRFLMGVVIGMATSRKRRVALVRGALLGLIVSLAFYLTSGLEDHITFLVGGVYGIIIDYLSSRHSDFVNNIVNRLRGKNLGG
;
A
#
# COMPACT_ATOMS: atom_id res chain seq x y z
N MET A 1 -24.36 -2.97 -5.16
CA MET A 1 -23.26 -2.54 -4.26
C MET A 1 -21.94 -3.09 -4.82
N LYS A 2 -21.07 -2.29 -5.46
CA LYS A 2 -19.73 -2.78 -5.86
C LYS A 2 -18.82 -2.67 -4.62
N PHE A 3 -18.75 -3.74 -3.84
CA PHE A 3 -18.00 -3.80 -2.56
C PHE A 3 -16.50 -3.55 -2.70
N ILE A 4 -15.95 -3.73 -3.91
CA ILE A 4 -14.52 -3.53 -4.18
C ILE A 4 -14.37 -2.61 -5.39
N SER A 5 -13.82 -1.42 -5.12
CA SER A 5 -13.40 -0.49 -6.16
C SER A 5 -12.11 -0.99 -6.79
N LEU A 6 -11.89 -0.66 -8.06
CA LEU A 6 -10.64 -1.00 -8.76
C LEU A 6 -9.40 -0.52 -7.98
N ARG A 7 -9.53 0.63 -7.32
CA ARG A 7 -8.51 1.23 -6.47
C ARG A 7 -8.10 0.34 -5.29
N MET A 8 -9.07 -0.28 -4.62
CA MET A 8 -8.83 -1.24 -3.54
C MET A 8 -8.02 -2.45 -4.02
N LYS A 9 -8.37 -3.02 -5.17
CA LYS A 9 -7.61 -4.16 -5.73
C LYS A 9 -6.15 -3.76 -5.99
N ILE A 10 -5.95 -2.61 -6.62
CA ILE A 10 -4.61 -2.12 -6.98
C ILE A 10 -3.78 -1.84 -5.73
N SER A 11 -4.33 -1.18 -4.71
CA SER A 11 -3.57 -0.85 -3.49
C SER A 11 -3.20 -2.09 -2.68
N VAL A 12 -4.09 -3.09 -2.60
CA VAL A 12 -3.81 -4.35 -1.89
C VAL A 12 -2.75 -5.17 -2.62
N ILE A 13 -2.83 -5.28 -3.95
CA ILE A 13 -1.81 -5.98 -4.75
C ILE A 13 -0.46 -5.26 -4.61
N LEU A 14 -0.43 -3.93 -4.71
CA LEU A 14 0.79 -3.15 -4.49
C LEU A 14 1.35 -3.38 -3.09
N GLY A 15 0.52 -3.31 -2.05
CA GLY A 15 0.94 -3.57 -0.66
C GLY A 15 1.54 -4.96 -0.46
N ALA A 16 0.94 -5.99 -1.07
CA ALA A 16 1.46 -7.36 -1.02
C ALA A 16 2.81 -7.52 -1.72
N LEU A 17 2.95 -6.91 -2.91
CA LEU A 17 4.19 -6.96 -3.71
C LEU A 17 5.33 -6.17 -3.03
N LEU A 18 5.04 -4.96 -2.55
CA LEU A 18 6.01 -4.18 -1.78
C LEU A 18 6.39 -4.88 -0.47
N GLY A 19 5.46 -5.64 0.11
CA GLY A 19 5.73 -6.48 1.28
C GLY A 19 6.81 -7.52 1.02
N LEU A 20 6.83 -8.16 -0.17
CA LEU A 20 7.88 -9.13 -0.52
C LEU A 20 9.26 -8.47 -0.60
N ILE A 21 9.33 -7.26 -1.18
CA ILE A 21 10.57 -6.46 -1.22
C ILE A 21 11.02 -6.09 0.20
N CYS A 22 10.07 -5.76 1.09
CA CYS A 22 10.35 -5.46 2.49
C CYS A 22 10.93 -6.66 3.26
N ILE A 23 10.45 -7.88 3.00
CA ILE A 23 11.01 -9.11 3.58
C ILE A 23 12.45 -9.30 3.13
N LEU A 24 12.73 -9.15 1.82
CA LEU A 24 14.07 -9.30 1.29
C LEU A 24 15.04 -8.31 1.94
N GLY A 25 14.64 -7.03 2.05
CA GLY A 25 15.44 -6.00 2.72
C GLY A 25 15.69 -6.28 4.20
N ALA A 26 14.67 -6.73 4.93
CA ALA A 26 14.82 -7.13 6.33
C ALA A 26 15.71 -8.37 6.48
N GLY A 27 15.60 -9.35 5.58
CA GLY A 27 16.42 -10.56 5.56
C GLY A 27 17.91 -10.28 5.36
N PHE A 28 18.25 -9.28 4.53
CA PHE A 28 19.64 -8.82 4.40
C PHE A 28 20.22 -8.22 5.68
N ARG A 29 19.38 -7.67 6.56
CA ARG A 29 19.84 -6.97 7.78
C ARG A 29 19.82 -7.85 9.03
N PHE A 30 18.79 -8.69 9.17
CA PHE A 30 18.55 -9.51 10.36
C PHE A 30 18.93 -10.98 10.19
N GLY A 31 19.22 -11.44 8.97
CA GLY A 31 19.46 -12.84 8.67
C GLY A 31 18.17 -13.68 8.64
N PHE A 32 18.14 -14.70 7.77
CA PHE A 32 16.94 -15.49 7.50
C PHE A 32 16.64 -16.60 8.54
N LEU A 33 17.61 -16.94 9.39
CA LEU A 33 17.47 -18.03 10.37
C LEU A 33 16.78 -17.53 11.66
N GLY A 34 15.68 -18.16 12.04
CA GLY A 34 14.97 -17.90 13.30
C GLY A 34 13.97 -16.72 13.27
N ASN A 35 13.95 -15.90 12.22
CA ASN A 35 13.15 -14.68 12.13
C ASN A 35 11.87 -14.80 11.26
N SER A 36 11.42 -16.01 10.95
CA SER A 36 10.29 -16.26 10.04
C SER A 36 8.99 -15.54 10.46
N LEU A 37 8.70 -15.50 11.75
CA LEU A 37 7.55 -14.77 12.31
C LEU A 37 7.68 -13.25 12.13
N HIS A 38 8.89 -12.71 12.28
CA HIS A 38 9.17 -11.29 12.10
C HIS A 38 8.94 -10.89 10.63
N PHE A 39 9.39 -11.69 9.68
CA PHE A 39 9.15 -11.45 8.24
C PHE A 39 7.68 -11.55 7.86
N LEU A 40 6.95 -12.52 8.43
CA LEU A 40 5.51 -12.64 8.21
C LEU A 40 4.75 -11.43 8.77
N ALA A 41 5.12 -10.96 9.96
CA ALA A 41 4.53 -9.79 10.58
C ALA A 41 4.83 -8.51 9.78
N LEU A 42 6.06 -8.35 9.27
CA LEU A 42 6.44 -7.28 8.35
C LEU A 42 5.58 -7.28 7.08
N TRP A 43 5.47 -8.44 6.43
CA TRP A 43 4.68 -8.58 5.21
C TRP A 43 3.20 -8.30 5.45
N TYR A 44 2.64 -8.87 6.51
CA TYR A 44 1.25 -8.64 6.90
C TYR A 44 0.98 -7.16 7.17
N ASN A 45 1.91 -6.46 7.82
CA ASN A 45 1.80 -5.03 8.05
C ASN A 45 1.73 -4.23 6.73
N ARG A 46 2.48 -4.64 5.70
CA ARG A 46 2.44 -3.99 4.36
C ARG A 46 1.22 -4.33 3.55
N PHE A 47 0.74 -5.57 3.68
CA PHE A 47 -0.54 -5.98 3.14
C PHE A 47 -1.69 -5.14 3.75
N LEU A 48 -1.75 -5.05 5.08
CA LEU A 48 -2.76 -4.28 5.82
C LEU A 48 -2.73 -2.81 5.43
N MET A 49 -1.53 -2.25 5.29
CA MET A 49 -1.35 -0.87 4.85
C MET A 49 -1.93 -0.60 3.45
N GLY A 50 -1.77 -1.54 2.51
CA GLY A 50 -2.41 -1.48 1.19
C GLY A 50 -3.94 -1.54 1.24
N VAL A 51 -4.50 -2.30 2.18
CA VAL A 51 -5.95 -2.35 2.46
C VAL A 51 -6.43 -0.99 2.99
N VAL A 52 -5.78 -0.46 4.04
CA VAL A 52 -6.15 0.81 4.69
C VAL A 52 -6.09 1.98 3.71
N ILE A 53 -5.05 2.06 2.89
CA ILE A 53 -4.92 3.11 1.86
C ILE A 53 -5.99 2.97 0.77
N GLY A 54 -6.29 1.74 0.35
CA GLY A 54 -7.31 1.47 -0.66
C GLY A 54 -8.71 1.92 -0.23
N MET A 55 -9.01 1.82 1.07
CA MET A 55 -10.29 2.23 1.64
C MET A 55 -10.45 3.75 1.69
N ALA A 56 -9.34 4.50 1.63
CA ALA A 56 -9.39 5.94 1.84
C ALA A 56 -9.91 6.69 0.59
N THR A 57 -11.09 7.32 0.64
CA THR A 57 -11.83 7.86 -0.53
C THR A 57 -11.32 9.15 -1.21
N SER A 58 -10.34 9.86 -0.65
CA SER A 58 -9.90 11.16 -1.21
C SER A 58 -9.27 11.07 -2.61
N ARG A 59 -9.78 11.93 -3.51
CA ARG A 59 -9.44 12.01 -4.94
C ARG A 59 -8.41 13.11 -5.25
N LYS A 60 -8.09 13.98 -4.29
CA LYS A 60 -7.16 15.10 -4.49
C LYS A 60 -5.72 14.59 -4.43
N ARG A 61 -4.99 14.67 -5.56
CA ARG A 61 -3.60 14.21 -5.72
C ARG A 61 -2.62 14.75 -4.66
N ARG A 62 -2.75 16.04 -4.28
CA ARG A 62 -1.93 16.64 -3.19
C ARG A 62 -2.21 16.04 -1.82
N VAL A 63 -3.47 15.68 -1.56
CA VAL A 63 -3.89 15.07 -0.29
C VAL A 63 -3.53 13.58 -0.25
N ALA A 64 -3.45 12.91 -1.42
CA ALA A 64 -3.06 11.51 -1.52
C ALA A 64 -1.63 11.26 -1.01
N LEU A 65 -0.67 12.15 -1.30
CA LEU A 65 0.71 11.98 -0.82
C LEU A 65 0.78 12.05 0.72
N VAL A 66 0.21 13.11 1.30
CA VAL A 66 0.23 13.32 2.76
C VAL A 66 -0.54 12.22 3.49
N ARG A 67 -1.69 11.83 2.94
CA ARG A 67 -2.50 10.74 3.52
C ARG A 67 -1.78 9.40 3.41
N GLY A 68 -1.21 9.07 2.26
CA GLY A 68 -0.43 7.86 2.07
C GLY A 68 0.71 7.77 3.08
N ALA A 69 1.43 8.87 3.29
CA ALA A 69 2.46 8.98 4.32
C ALA A 69 1.89 8.74 5.73
N LEU A 70 0.82 9.45 6.10
CA LEU A 70 0.21 9.35 7.44
C LEU A 70 -0.33 7.95 7.73
N LEU A 71 -1.14 7.39 6.83
CA LEU A 71 -1.69 6.04 6.97
C LEU A 71 -0.57 5.00 7.01
N GLY A 72 0.45 5.18 6.18
CA GLY A 72 1.62 4.32 6.17
C GLY A 72 2.37 4.35 7.49
N LEU A 73 2.66 5.54 8.01
CA LEU A 73 3.32 5.72 9.30
C LEU A 73 2.48 5.17 10.46
N ILE A 74 1.16 5.37 10.47
CA ILE A 74 0.27 4.83 11.51
C ILE A 74 0.33 3.30 11.54
N VAL A 75 0.22 2.65 10.38
CA VAL A 75 0.27 1.19 10.29
C VAL A 75 1.65 0.66 10.65
N SER A 76 2.71 1.35 10.20
CA SER A 76 4.09 1.01 10.54
C SER A 76 4.43 1.25 12.03
N LEU A 77 3.80 2.23 12.66
CA LEU A 77 4.00 2.55 14.07
C LEU A 77 3.55 1.40 14.96
N ALA A 78 2.43 0.75 14.62
CA ALA A 78 1.95 -0.42 15.36
C ALA A 78 2.99 -1.55 15.39
N PHE A 79 3.63 -1.82 14.24
CA PHE A 79 4.73 -2.79 14.18
C PHE A 79 5.97 -2.33 14.95
N TYR A 80 6.34 -1.06 14.80
CA TYR A 80 7.50 -0.47 15.46
C TYR A 80 7.40 -0.50 17.00
N LEU A 81 6.19 -0.31 17.55
CA LEU A 81 5.93 -0.50 18.98
C LEU A 81 6.06 -1.96 19.41
N THR A 82 5.62 -2.89 18.55
CA THR A 82 5.67 -4.33 18.84
C THR A 82 7.09 -4.89 18.77
N SER A 83 7.96 -4.30 17.94
CA SER A 83 9.37 -4.67 17.83
C SER A 83 10.27 -4.02 18.89
N GLY A 84 9.70 -3.42 19.94
CA GLY A 84 10.48 -2.82 21.02
C GLY A 84 11.23 -1.54 20.61
N LEU A 85 10.75 -0.82 19.58
CA LEU A 85 11.34 0.42 19.08
C LEU A 85 12.73 0.27 18.42
N GLU A 86 13.19 -0.95 18.15
CA GLU A 86 14.52 -1.17 17.56
C GLU A 86 14.55 -0.94 16.04
N ASP A 87 13.42 -1.12 15.35
CA ASP A 87 13.38 -1.16 13.88
C ASP A 87 12.95 0.17 13.23
N HIS A 88 13.78 1.20 13.43
CA HIS A 88 13.54 2.55 12.88
C HIS A 88 13.47 2.57 11.34
N ILE A 89 14.24 1.70 10.67
CA ILE A 89 14.27 1.65 9.20
C ILE A 89 12.93 1.17 8.67
N THR A 90 12.40 0.07 9.21
CA THR A 90 11.08 -0.42 8.84
C THR A 90 10.00 0.63 9.07
N PHE A 91 10.09 1.41 10.15
CA PHE A 91 9.15 2.49 10.42
C PHE A 91 9.17 3.57 9.33
N LEU A 92 10.35 4.12 9.00
CA LEU A 92 10.49 5.16 7.97
C LEU A 92 10.09 4.66 6.58
N VAL A 93 10.49 3.44 6.24
CA VAL A 93 10.13 2.78 4.98
C VAL A 93 8.61 2.63 4.84
N GLY A 94 7.90 2.43 5.97
CA GLY A 94 6.44 2.46 6.00
C GLY A 94 5.87 3.74 5.42
N GLY A 95 6.32 4.91 5.89
CA GLY A 95 5.85 6.19 5.34
C GLY A 95 6.10 6.31 3.82
N VAL A 96 7.29 5.93 3.37
CA VAL A 96 7.67 5.97 1.94
C VAL A 96 6.78 5.05 1.10
N TYR A 97 6.58 3.80 1.53
CA TYR A 97 5.71 2.85 0.83
C TYR A 97 4.26 3.32 0.83
N GLY A 98 3.81 4.05 1.84
CA GLY A 98 2.45 4.59 1.89
C GLY A 98 2.20 5.65 0.86
N ILE A 99 3.17 6.54 0.68
CA ILE A 99 3.17 7.53 -0.39
C ILE A 99 3.10 6.83 -1.74
N ILE A 100 3.95 5.82 -1.95
CA ILE A 100 4.03 5.07 -3.22
C ILE A 100 2.70 4.36 -3.53
N ILE A 101 2.14 3.62 -2.57
CA ILE A 101 0.90 2.87 -2.75
C ILE A 101 -0.26 3.82 -3.07
N ASP A 102 -0.44 4.92 -2.31
CA ASP A 102 -1.56 5.84 -2.55
C ASP A 102 -1.41 6.59 -3.88
N TYR A 103 -0.18 6.98 -4.24
CA TYR A 103 0.11 7.63 -5.51
C TYR A 103 -0.16 6.73 -6.70
N LEU A 104 0.39 5.50 -6.71
CA LEU A 104 0.22 4.55 -7.80
C LEU A 104 -1.22 4.08 -7.93
N SER A 105 -1.89 3.82 -6.80
CA SER A 105 -3.29 3.42 -6.76
C SER A 105 -4.21 4.50 -7.33
N SER A 106 -3.98 5.76 -6.97
CA SER A 106 -4.73 6.90 -7.53
C SER A 106 -4.47 7.06 -9.03
N ARG A 107 -3.20 7.02 -9.44
CA ARG A 107 -2.80 7.19 -10.86
C ARG A 107 -3.38 6.10 -11.77
N HIS A 108 -3.32 4.84 -11.36
CA HIS A 108 -3.85 3.72 -12.15
C HIS A 108 -5.38 3.69 -12.16
N SER A 109 -6.02 3.97 -11.02
CA SER A 109 -7.49 4.03 -10.97
C SER A 109 -8.03 5.09 -11.93
N ASP A 110 -7.40 6.27 -12.01
CA ASP A 110 -7.82 7.32 -12.93
C ASP A 110 -7.61 6.92 -14.40
N PHE A 111 -6.48 6.26 -14.72
CA PHE A 111 -6.18 5.79 -16.06
C PHE A 111 -7.18 4.74 -16.56
N VAL A 112 -7.44 3.71 -15.75
CA VAL A 112 -8.37 2.63 -16.13
C VAL A 112 -9.80 3.17 -16.23
N ASN A 113 -10.23 4.03 -15.31
CA ASN A 113 -11.55 4.65 -15.39
C ASN A 113 -11.71 5.50 -16.67
N ASN A 114 -10.68 6.20 -17.12
CA ASN A 114 -10.70 6.96 -18.38
C ASN A 114 -10.88 6.02 -19.59
N ILE A 115 -10.13 4.91 -19.66
CA ILE A 115 -10.29 3.90 -20.73
C ILE A 115 -11.69 3.30 -20.72
N VAL A 116 -12.17 2.86 -19.56
CA VAL A 116 -13.50 2.26 -19.42
C VAL A 116 -14.59 3.24 -19.85
N ASN A 117 -14.48 4.51 -19.48
CA ASN A 117 -15.43 5.54 -19.91
C ASN A 117 -15.39 5.78 -21.42
N ARG A 118 -14.21 5.74 -22.07
CA ARG A 118 -14.09 5.84 -23.53
C ARG A 118 -14.72 4.65 -24.25
N LEU A 119 -14.53 3.42 -23.74
CA LEU A 119 -15.15 2.22 -24.31
C LEU A 119 -16.68 2.25 -24.13
N ARG A 120 -17.15 2.71 -22.97
CA ARG A 120 -18.59 2.85 -22.71
C ARG A 120 -19.24 3.92 -23.59
N GLY A 121 -18.54 5.03 -23.86
CA GLY A 121 -19.00 6.07 -24.78
C GLY A 121 -19.12 5.59 -26.23
N LYS A 122 -18.22 4.69 -26.67
CA LYS A 122 -18.31 4.04 -28.00
C LYS A 122 -19.49 3.07 -28.13
N ASN A 123 -19.90 2.41 -27.05
CA ASN A 123 -21.00 1.44 -27.06
C ASN A 123 -22.41 2.06 -27.02
N LEU A 124 -22.54 3.39 -26.91
CA LEU A 124 -23.83 4.10 -26.86
C LEU A 124 -24.17 4.84 -28.16
N GLY A 125 -23.29 4.78 -29.17
CA GLY A 125 -23.47 5.47 -30.46
C GLY A 125 -23.49 4.52 -31.67
N GLY A 126 -23.84 3.25 -31.46
CA GLY A 126 -23.97 2.22 -32.52
C GLY A 126 -25.36 1.63 -32.53
#